data_AF-A0A7C7E3D2-F1
#
_entry.id   AF-A0A7C7E3D2-F1
#
_cell.length_a   1.000
_cell.length_b   1.000
_cell.length_c   1.000
_cell.angle_alpha   90.00
_cell.angle_beta   90.00
_cell.angle_gamma   90.00
#
_symmetry.space_group_name_H-M   'P 1'
#
loop_
_entity.id
_entity.type
_entity.pdbx_description
1 polymer ?
#
loop_
_entity_poly.entity_id
_entity_poly.type
_entity_poly.pdbx_seq_one_letter_code
_entity_poly.pdbx_strand_id
1 'polypeptide(L)'
;MAAPSAPAGGAAAAPAENAQPYAGATLRLVGANHPWQVAITPLLAEFEAATGIKVNFEALGEDQLNQKLTTEFTAGGSDIDVFMQRPLQEARVMQLNGWYEDLTNCVSDPAYDFADFADGAVGTT
;
A
#
# COMPACT_ATOMS: atom_id res chain seq x y z
N MET A 1 5.88 24.35 -59.97
CA MET A 1 6.12 23.02 -59.36
C MET A 1 6.66 23.25 -57.97
N ALA A 2 5.82 23.02 -56.96
CA ALA A 2 6.19 23.11 -55.55
C ALA A 2 6.72 21.75 -55.10
N ALA A 3 7.84 21.73 -54.39
CA ALA A 3 8.29 20.59 -53.61
C ALA A 3 8.41 21.08 -52.16
N PRO A 4 7.57 20.63 -51.22
CA PRO A 4 7.77 20.89 -49.81
C PRO A 4 8.80 19.89 -49.26
N SER A 5 9.84 20.43 -48.62
CA SER A 5 10.79 19.67 -47.81
C SER A 5 10.09 19.24 -46.52
N ALA A 6 9.98 17.93 -46.28
CA ALA A 6 9.46 17.38 -45.04
C ALA A 6 10.55 17.35 -43.95
N PRO A 7 10.25 17.72 -42.70
CA PRO A 7 10.94 17.20 -41.54
C PRO A 7 10.03 16.16 -40.89
N ALA A 8 10.26 14.87 -41.14
CA ALA A 8 9.68 13.79 -40.35
C ALA A 8 10.78 13.17 -39.49
N GLY A 9 11.34 13.99 -38.59
CA GLY A 9 12.13 13.52 -37.47
C GLY A 9 11.17 13.21 -36.34
N GLY A 10 10.56 12.02 -36.36
CA GLY A 10 9.86 11.48 -35.21
C GLY A 10 10.87 11.28 -34.08
N ALA A 11 10.96 12.24 -33.18
CA ALA A 11 11.61 12.04 -31.90
C ALA A 11 10.74 11.01 -31.15
N ALA A 12 11.16 9.75 -31.21
CA ALA A 12 10.70 8.75 -30.26
C ALA A 12 11.02 9.30 -28.88
N ALA A 13 9.97 9.68 -28.14
CA ALA A 13 10.09 9.99 -26.73
C ALA A 13 10.65 8.74 -26.06
N ALA A 14 11.86 8.86 -25.50
CA ALA A 14 12.43 7.85 -24.65
C ALA A 14 11.43 7.50 -23.54
N PRO A 15 11.30 6.23 -23.13
CA PRO A 15 10.47 5.89 -21.98
C PRO A 15 11.02 6.67 -20.78
N ALA A 16 10.15 7.37 -20.06
CA ALA A 16 10.53 8.11 -18.87
C ALA A 16 11.16 7.12 -17.87
N GLU A 17 12.49 7.10 -17.81
CA GLU A 17 13.31 6.15 -17.04
C GLU A 17 13.19 6.33 -15.51
N ASN A 18 12.32 7.23 -15.05
CA ASN A 18 12.00 7.47 -13.64
C ASN A 18 10.55 7.95 -13.51
N ALA A 19 9.59 7.20 -14.05
CA ALA A 19 8.18 7.48 -13.78
C ALA A 19 7.85 6.96 -12.37
N GLN A 20 8.27 7.67 -11.33
CA GLN A 20 7.72 7.52 -9.97
C GLN A 20 6.22 7.82 -10.05
N PRO A 21 5.35 6.81 -10.16
CA PRO A 21 3.98 7.01 -10.62
C PRO A 21 3.11 7.70 -9.57
N TYR A 22 3.57 7.74 -8.32
CA TYR A 22 2.86 8.26 -7.16
C TYR A 22 3.66 9.34 -6.43
N ALA A 23 4.57 10.02 -7.13
CA ALA A 23 5.41 11.07 -6.56
C ALA A 23 4.56 12.14 -5.83
N GLY A 24 4.91 12.40 -4.56
CA GLY A 24 4.24 13.39 -3.72
C GLY A 24 3.14 12.82 -2.81
N ALA A 25 2.78 11.54 -2.96
CA ALA A 25 1.89 10.87 -2.01
C ALA A 25 2.65 10.51 -0.71
N THR A 26 1.94 10.53 0.41
CA THR A 26 2.43 10.07 1.71
C THR A 26 1.47 9.03 2.25
N LEU A 27 1.99 7.91 2.73
CA LEU A 27 1.23 6.84 3.39
C LEU A 27 1.56 6.83 4.88
N ARG A 28 0.54 6.83 5.72
CA ARG A 28 0.66 6.58 7.15
C ARG A 28 0.37 5.10 7.41
N LEU A 29 1.43 4.40 7.83
CA LEU A 29 1.38 2.99 8.18
C LEU A 29 1.54 2.84 9.69
N VAL A 30 0.54 2.26 10.37
CA VAL A 30 0.58 2.05 11.82
C VAL A 30 0.61 0.57 12.12
N GLY A 31 1.65 0.08 12.80
CA GLY A 31 1.80 -1.33 13.11
C GLY A 31 2.43 -1.58 14.46
N ALA A 32 2.42 -2.83 14.91
CA ALA A 32 3.11 -3.18 16.14
C ALA A 32 4.60 -3.47 15.90
N ASN A 33 5.40 -3.30 16.94
CA ASN A 33 6.86 -3.50 16.94
C ASN A 33 7.26 -5.00 16.90
N HIS A 34 6.95 -5.68 15.80
CA HIS A 34 7.23 -7.10 15.56
C HIS A 34 8.42 -7.33 14.61
N PRO A 35 8.93 -8.57 14.50
CA PRO A 35 9.98 -8.93 13.55
C PRO A 35 9.67 -8.59 12.08
N TRP A 36 8.40 -8.65 11.65
CA TRP A 36 8.02 -8.26 10.28
C TRP A 36 8.28 -6.78 10.02
N GLN A 37 8.04 -5.91 11.01
CA GLN A 37 8.29 -4.48 10.91
C GLN A 37 9.78 -4.21 10.73
N VAL A 38 10.62 -4.90 11.49
CA VAL A 38 12.09 -4.82 11.38
C VAL A 38 12.54 -5.28 9.99
N ALA A 39 11.91 -6.32 9.43
CA ALA A 39 12.25 -6.86 8.11
C ALA A 39 11.90 -5.91 6.96
N ILE A 40 10.77 -5.20 7.01
CA ILE A 40 10.36 -4.31 5.92
C ILE A 40 10.99 -2.92 5.99
N THR A 41 11.40 -2.45 7.18
CA THR A 41 11.97 -1.11 7.37
C THR A 41 13.15 -0.79 6.43
N PRO A 42 14.16 -1.67 6.24
CA PRO A 42 15.23 -1.39 5.29
C PRO A 42 14.77 -1.33 3.83
N LEU A 43 13.66 -2.00 3.49
CA LEU A 43 13.11 -2.07 2.14
C LEU A 43 12.24 -0.84 1.79
N LEU A 44 11.82 -0.07 2.80
CA LEU A 44 11.01 1.13 2.57
C LEU A 44 11.72 2.12 1.65
N ALA A 45 13.03 2.32 1.80
CA ALA A 45 13.80 3.24 0.95
C ALA A 45 13.73 2.86 -0.54
N GLU A 46 13.77 1.55 -0.84
CA GLU A 46 13.62 1.05 -2.22
C GLU A 46 12.20 1.26 -2.73
N PHE A 47 11.19 1.00 -1.89
CA PHE A 47 9.80 1.28 -2.22
C PHE A 47 9.56 2.77 -2.52
N GLU A 48 10.08 3.67 -1.68
CA GLU A 48 9.97 5.12 -1.89
C GLU A 48 10.67 5.56 -3.18
N ALA A 49 11.85 5.00 -3.48
CA ALA A 49 12.58 5.32 -4.69
C ALA A 49 11.85 4.86 -5.96
N ALA A 50 11.26 3.66 -5.93
CA ALA A 50 10.54 3.09 -7.07
C ALA A 50 9.19 3.76 -7.32
N THR A 51 8.48 4.14 -6.26
CA THR A 51 7.09 4.64 -6.36
C THR A 51 6.97 6.16 -6.28
N GLY A 52 7.92 6.82 -5.61
CA GLY A 52 7.83 8.23 -5.22
C GLY A 52 6.94 8.51 -4.00
N ILE A 53 6.39 7.47 -3.37
CA ILE A 53 5.60 7.57 -2.14
C ILE A 53 6.52 7.77 -0.95
N LYS A 54 6.09 8.55 0.05
CA LYS A 54 6.72 8.62 1.37
C LYS A 54 5.98 7.76 2.37
N VAL A 55 6.68 6.91 3.11
CA VAL A 55 6.05 6.00 4.09
C VAL A 55 6.39 6.45 5.50
N ASN A 56 5.38 6.91 6.21
CA ASN A 56 5.46 7.22 7.64
C ASN A 56 5.03 5.99 8.43
N PHE A 57 5.99 5.15 8.80
CA PHE A 57 5.74 3.98 9.65
C PHE A 57 5.78 4.38 11.14
N GLU A 58 4.66 4.15 11.84
CA GLU A 58 4.55 4.27 13.29
C GLU A 58 4.49 2.88 13.93
N ALA A 59 5.53 2.54 14.71
CA ALA A 59 5.61 1.27 15.44
C ALA A 59 5.19 1.45 16.89
N LEU A 60 4.19 0.68 17.34
CA LEU A 60 3.62 0.75 18.69
C LEU A 60 3.68 -0.61 19.41
N GLY A 61 3.51 -0.64 20.73
CA GLY A 61 3.17 -1.89 21.41
C GLY A 61 1.74 -2.33 21.06
N GLU A 62 1.45 -3.63 21.07
CA GLU A 62 0.15 -4.16 20.63
C GLU A 62 -1.06 -3.52 21.35
N ASP A 63 -0.98 -3.32 22.66
CA ASP A 63 -2.06 -2.69 23.43
C ASP A 63 -2.28 -1.22 23.02
N GLN A 64 -1.19 -0.49 22.73
CA GLN A 64 -1.26 0.89 22.26
C GLN A 64 -1.81 0.97 20.84
N LEU A 65 -1.39 0.05 19.96
CA LEU A 65 -1.91 -0.07 18.61
C LEU A 65 -3.42 -0.28 18.62
N ASN A 66 -3.91 -1.24 19.40
CA ASN A 66 -5.33 -1.54 19.47
C ASN A 66 -6.17 -0.34 19.97
N GLN A 67 -5.71 0.32 21.04
CA GLN A 67 -6.37 1.51 21.59
C GLN A 67 -6.41 2.65 20.56
N LYS A 68 -5.31 2.85 19.82
CA LYS A 68 -5.20 3.90 18.81
C LYS A 68 -6.11 3.65 17.62
N LEU A 69 -6.05 2.46 17.02
CA LEU A 69 -6.89 2.09 15.87
C LEU A 69 -8.38 2.17 16.22
N THR A 70 -8.77 1.64 17.38
CA THR A 70 -10.15 1.71 17.85
C THR A 70 -10.62 3.16 18.01
N THR A 71 -9.77 4.03 18.57
CA THR A 71 -10.10 5.44 18.80
C THR A 71 -10.22 6.22 17.49
N GLU A 72 -9.21 6.13 16.61
CA GLU A 72 -9.20 6.87 15.34
C GLU A 72 -10.32 6.39 14.40
N PHE A 73 -10.54 5.08 14.27
CA PHE A 73 -11.60 4.57 13.39
C PHE A 73 -13.02 4.80 13.93
N THR A 74 -13.21 4.76 15.26
CA THR A 74 -14.52 5.12 15.85
C THR A 74 -14.82 6.61 15.68
N ALA A 75 -13.78 7.46 15.71
CA ALA A 75 -13.92 8.88 15.43
C ALA A 75 -14.16 9.19 13.93
N GLY A 76 -14.06 8.19 13.04
CA GLY A 76 -14.14 8.36 11.60
C GLY A 76 -12.89 9.00 10.98
N GLY A 77 -11.74 8.89 11.66
CA GLY A 77 -10.46 9.37 11.15
C GLY A 77 -10.05 8.59 9.90
N SER A 78 -9.67 9.31 8.85
CA SER A 78 -9.19 8.76 7.58
C SER A 78 -7.68 8.94 7.40
N ASP A 79 -6.95 9.24 8.47
CA ASP A 79 -5.54 9.60 8.41
C ASP A 79 -4.62 8.37 8.36
N ILE A 80 -5.10 7.18 8.76
CA ILE A 80 -4.35 5.93 8.71
C ILE A 80 -4.69 5.21 7.41
N ASP A 81 -3.70 5.06 6.52
CA ASP A 81 -3.89 4.41 5.22
C ASP A 81 -3.72 2.90 5.31
N VAL A 82 -2.73 2.43 6.09
CA VAL A 82 -2.39 1.02 6.24
C VAL A 82 -2.17 0.72 7.71
N PHE A 83 -2.68 -0.42 8.17
CA PHE A 83 -2.53 -0.81 9.57
C PHE A 83 -2.29 -2.30 9.74
N MET A 84 -1.57 -2.64 10.80
CA MET A 84 -1.53 -4.01 11.32
C MET A 84 -2.73 -4.25 12.23
N GLN A 85 -3.30 -5.44 12.15
CA GLN A 85 -4.28 -5.95 13.10
C GLN A 85 -3.96 -7.40 13.45
N ARG A 86 -4.43 -7.86 14.61
CA ARG A 86 -4.27 -9.25 15.08
C ARG A 86 -5.45 -10.10 14.57
N PRO A 87 -5.24 -11.03 13.62
CA PRO A 87 -6.35 -11.70 12.95
C PRO A 87 -7.33 -12.40 13.89
N LEU A 88 -6.81 -13.11 14.91
CA LEU A 88 -7.64 -13.88 15.85
C LEU A 88 -8.42 -13.02 16.85
N GLN A 89 -7.98 -11.79 17.10
CA GLN A 89 -8.50 -10.94 18.17
C GLN A 89 -9.36 -9.80 17.65
N GLU A 90 -9.01 -9.26 16.48
CA GLU A 90 -9.49 -7.96 16.01
C GLU A 90 -10.21 -8.04 14.66
N ALA A 91 -9.81 -8.96 13.76
CA ALA A 91 -10.28 -8.99 12.38
C ALA A 91 -11.81 -8.99 12.28
N ARG A 92 -12.46 -9.86 13.05
CA ARG A 92 -13.92 -9.99 13.03
C ARG A 92 -14.62 -8.70 13.46
N VAL A 93 -14.16 -8.04 14.52
CA VAL A 93 -14.79 -6.82 15.03
C VAL A 93 -14.58 -5.67 14.05
N MET A 94 -13.36 -5.52 13.52
CA MET A 94 -13.05 -4.48 12.54
C MET A 94 -13.82 -4.66 11.23
N GLN A 95 -14.05 -5.91 10.79
CA GLN A 95 -14.88 -6.22 9.62
C GLN A 95 -16.34 -5.82 9.85
N LEU A 96 -16.91 -6.16 11.02
CA LEU A 96 -18.29 -5.79 11.35
C LEU A 96 -18.48 -4.28 11.49
N ASN A 97 -17.43 -3.55 11.89
CA ASN A 97 -17.43 -2.09 11.96
C ASN A 97 -17.17 -1.40 10.60
N GLY A 98 -16.83 -2.17 9.55
CA GLY A 98 -16.57 -1.62 8.22
C GLY A 98 -15.27 -0.83 8.12
N TRP A 99 -14.25 -1.17 8.92
CA TRP A 99 -12.96 -0.46 8.92
C TRP A 99 -11.94 -0.99 7.91
N TYR A 100 -12.32 -1.99 7.10
CA TYR A 100 -11.48 -2.49 6.01
C TYR A 100 -11.92 -1.91 4.67
N GLU A 101 -10.93 -1.61 3.84
CA GLU A 101 -11.13 -1.43 2.41
C GLU A 101 -11.34 -2.79 1.74
N ASP A 102 -12.22 -2.86 0.73
CA ASP A 102 -12.40 -4.05 -0.08
C ASP A 102 -11.26 -4.19 -1.09
N LEU A 103 -10.36 -5.14 -0.83
CA LEU A 103 -9.19 -5.41 -1.68
C LEU A 103 -9.48 -6.39 -2.83
N THR A 104 -10.74 -6.78 -3.07
CA THR A 104 -11.12 -7.76 -4.12
C THR A 104 -10.56 -7.38 -5.49
N ASN A 105 -10.58 -6.10 -5.84
CA ASN A 105 -10.03 -5.61 -7.11
C ASN A 105 -8.51 -5.72 -7.18
N CYS A 106 -7.80 -5.54 -6.06
CA CYS A 106 -6.35 -5.64 -6.00
C CYS A 106 -5.89 -7.10 -6.18
N VAL A 107 -6.56 -8.04 -5.50
CA VAL A 107 -6.19 -9.46 -5.57
C VAL A 107 -6.62 -10.16 -6.86
N SER A 108 -7.54 -9.54 -7.61
CA SER A 108 -7.95 -10.01 -8.94
C SER A 108 -6.98 -9.60 -10.05
N ASP A 109 -5.97 -8.75 -9.75
CA ASP A 109 -4.94 -8.37 -10.71
C ASP A 109 -4.05 -9.59 -11.03
N PRO A 110 -3.95 -10.02 -12.30
CA PRO A 110 -3.06 -11.12 -12.69
C PRO A 110 -1.59 -10.90 -12.33
N ALA A 111 -1.15 -9.66 -12.14
CA ALA A 111 0.21 -9.33 -11.74
C ALA A 111 0.51 -9.59 -10.25
N TYR A 112 -0.52 -9.71 -9.40
CA TYR A 112 -0.36 -9.91 -7.95
C TYR A 112 -0.20 -11.38 -7.54
N ASP A 113 -0.54 -12.32 -8.43
CA ASP A 113 -0.51 -13.77 -8.22
C ASP A 113 -1.14 -14.22 -6.88
N PHE A 114 -2.40 -13.86 -6.65
CA PHE A 114 -3.10 -14.18 -5.41
C PHE A 114 -3.22 -15.69 -5.12
N ALA A 115 -3.09 -16.53 -6.15
CA ALA A 115 -3.12 -17.98 -6.00
C ALA A 115 -1.86 -18.56 -5.30
N ASP A 116 -0.78 -17.78 -5.16
CA ASP A 116 0.45 -18.20 -4.45
C ASP A 116 0.31 -18.11 -2.92
N PHE A 117 -0.78 -17.53 -2.41
CA PHE A 117 -1.06 -17.52 -0.98
C PHE A 117 -1.62 -18.88 -0.53
N ALA A 118 -1.19 -19.34 0.65
CA ALA A 118 -1.74 -20.57 1.23
C ALA A 118 -3.25 -20.42 1.52
N ASP A 119 -4.04 -21.44 1.17
CA ASP A 119 -5.51 -21.46 1.35
C ASP A 119 -5.95 -21.06 2.77
N GLY A 120 -5.24 -21.56 3.79
CA GLY A 120 -5.53 -21.27 5.19
C GLY A 120 -5.24 -19.83 5.64
N ALA A 121 -4.53 -19.04 4.83
CA ALA A 121 -4.23 -17.63 5.09
C ALA A 121 -5.23 -16.67 4.40
N VAL A 122 -5.88 -17.10 3.31
CA VAL A 122 -6.81 -16.28 2.53
C VAL A 122 -8.27 -16.44 2.96
N GLY A 123 -8.61 -17.54 3.65
CA GLY A 123 -9.95 -17.81 4.16
C GLY A 123 -10.13 -17.44 5.63
N THR A 124 -11.29 -16.86 5.97
CA THR A 124 -11.74 -16.63 7.36
C THR A 124 -12.87 -17.56 7.79
N THR A 125 -13.08 -18.67 7.07
CA THR A 125 -14.11 -19.69 7.40
C THR A 125 -13.73 -20.51 8.62
#